data_AF-A0A2D0KR86-F1
#
_entry.id   AF-A0A2D0KR86-F1
#
_cell.length_a   1.000
_cell.length_b   1.000
_cell.length_c   1.000
_cell.angle_alpha   90.00
_cell.angle_beta   90.00
_cell.angle_gamma   90.00
#
_symmetry.space_group_name_H-M   'P 1'
#
loop_
_entity.id
_entity.type
_entity.pdbx_description
1 polymer ?
#
loop_
_entity_poly.entity_id
_entity_poly.type
_entity_poly.pdbx_seq_one_letter_code
_entity_poly.pdbx_strand_id
1 'polypeptide(L)' 'MDNELLEHQLAFLLAISMAEAGEDAGALRERLTKYMDKLFKSDKSFHREKHARALSSIYAKADNMYFDMIRKED' A
#
# COMPACT_ATOMS: atom_id res chain seq x y z
N MET A 1 16.70 -9.66 -6.43
CA MET A 1 16.11 -8.84 -5.36
C MET A 1 14.97 -9.63 -4.78
N ASP A 2 14.92 -9.81 -3.47
CA ASP A 2 13.88 -10.63 -2.83
C ASP A 2 12.52 -9.93 -2.95
N ASN A 3 11.52 -10.63 -3.51
CA ASN A 3 10.18 -10.06 -3.69
C ASN A 3 9.56 -9.69 -2.33
N GLU A 4 9.93 -10.41 -1.27
CA GLU A 4 9.47 -10.13 0.09
C GLU A 4 10.04 -8.82 0.62
N LEU A 5 11.34 -8.56 0.40
CA LEU A 5 11.99 -7.32 0.80
C LEU A 5 11.38 -6.12 0.08
N LEU A 6 11.13 -6.24 -1.23
CA LEU A 6 10.49 -5.19 -2.02
C LEU A 6 9.07 -4.89 -1.52
N GLU A 7 8.26 -5.92 -1.28
CA GLU A 7 6.92 -5.75 -0.71
C GLU A 7 6.96 -5.04 0.65
N HIS A 8 7.93 -5.41 1.50
CA HIS A 8 8.08 -4.82 2.83
C HIS A 8 8.48 -3.33 2.75
N GLN A 9 9.40 -2.98 1.84
CA GLN A 9 9.80 -1.58 1.62
C GLN A 9 8.66 -0.72 1.07
N LEU A 10 7.87 -1.25 0.13
CA LEU A 10 6.70 -0.56 -0.40
C LEU A 10 5.61 -0.38 0.66
N ALA A 11 5.37 -1.41 1.48
CA ALA A 11 4.44 -1.33 2.60
C ALA A 11 4.88 -0.29 3.63
N PHE A 12 6.16 -0.23 3.95
CA PHE A 12 6.73 0.75 4.87
C PHE A 12 6.56 2.20 4.37
N LEU A 13 6.86 2.45 3.09
CA LEU A 13 6.65 3.78 2.49
C LEU A 13 5.18 4.20 2.51
N LEU A 14 4.27 3.26 2.27
CA LEU A 14 2.84 3.52 2.35
C LEU A 14 2.40 3.82 3.79
N ALA A 15 2.91 3.06 4.76
CA ALA A 15 2.62 3.29 6.17
C ALA A 15 3.08 4.69 6.63
N ILE A 16 4.28 5.12 6.26
CA ILE A 16 4.76 6.49 6.52
C ILE A 16 3.83 7.51 5.87
N SER A 17 3.49 7.32 4.60
CA SER A 17 2.62 8.25 3.88
C SER A 17 1.24 8.38 4.54
N MET A 18 0.73 7.30 5.12
CA MET A 18 -0.51 7.29 5.89
C MET A 18 -0.35 8.01 7.24
N ALA A 19 0.75 7.78 7.96
CA ALA A 19 1.04 8.48 9.22
C ALA A 19 1.13 10.00 9.02
N GLU A 20 1.87 10.45 8.00
CA GLU A 20 2.01 11.87 7.65
C GLU A 20 0.69 12.50 7.18
N ALA A 21 -0.24 11.70 6.65
CA ALA A 21 -1.56 12.19 6.24
C ALA A 21 -2.52 12.38 7.43
N GLY A 22 -2.23 11.82 8.61
CA GLY A 22 -3.07 11.93 9.79
C GLY A 22 -4.53 11.53 9.54
N GLU A 23 -5.47 12.46 9.76
CA GLU A 23 -6.91 12.25 9.55
C GLU A 23 -7.26 11.86 8.09
N ASP A 24 -6.41 12.19 7.12
CA ASP A 24 -6.61 11.91 5.69
C ASP A 24 -6.07 10.53 5.24
N ALA A 25 -5.53 9.71 6.15
CA ALA A 25 -4.92 8.42 5.81
C ALA A 25 -5.84 7.50 4.97
N GLY A 26 -7.12 7.45 5.32
CA GLY A 26 -8.13 6.69 4.57
C GLY A 26 -8.34 7.21 3.14
N ALA A 27 -8.47 8.54 2.99
CA ALA A 27 -8.63 9.19 1.69
C ALA A 27 -7.38 9.03 0.81
N LEU A 28 -6.18 9.05 1.39
CA LEU A 28 -4.94 8.77 0.68
C LEU A 28 -4.93 7.35 0.10
N ARG A 29 -5.31 6.35 0.90
CA ARG A 29 -5.39 4.94 0.47
C ARG A 29 -6.36 4.75 -0.70
N GLU A 30 -7.53 5.37 -0.65
CA GLU A 30 -8.51 5.32 -1.73
C GLU A 30 -7.95 5.90 -3.04
N ARG A 31 -7.28 7.06 -2.96
CA ARG A 31 -6.65 7.69 -4.13
C ARG A 31 -5.57 6.80 -4.74
N LEU A 32 -4.71 6.21 -3.92
CA LEU A 32 -3.65 5.31 -4.38
C LEU A 32 -4.23 4.08 -5.08
N THR A 33 -5.24 3.46 -4.47
CA THR A 33 -5.92 2.30 -5.07
C THR A 33 -6.52 2.65 -6.43
N LYS A 34 -7.16 3.82 -6.53
CA LYS A 34 -7.74 4.31 -7.79
C LYS A 34 -6.69 4.56 -8.87
N TYR A 35 -5.53 5.13 -8.54
CA TYR A 35 -4.47 5.36 -9.52
C TYR A 35 -3.81 4.07 -9.97
N MET A 36 -3.58 3.13 -9.04
CA MET A 36 -3.05 1.81 -9.37
C MET A 36 -3.99 1.04 -10.29
N ASP A 37 -5.31 1.03 -10.01
CA ASP A 37 -6.30 0.40 -10.89
C ASP A 37 -6.32 1.00 -12.30
N LYS A 38 -6.18 2.34 -12.43
CA LYS A 38 -6.04 2.99 -13.75
C LYS A 38 -4.79 2.53 -14.49
N LEU A 39 -3.65 2.44 -13.79
CA LEU A 39 -2.39 1.98 -14.36
C LEU A 39 -2.53 0.54 -14.90
N PHE A 40 -3.10 -0.37 -14.12
CA PHE A 40 -3.30 -1.76 -14.55
C PHE A 40 -4.34 -1.93 -15.65
N LYS A 41 -5.36 -1.06 -15.69
CA LYS A 41 -6.31 -1.06 -16.81
C LYS A 41 -5.67 -0.62 -18.12
N SER A 42 -4.68 0.26 -18.06
CA SER A 42 -3.99 0.77 -19.26
C SER A 42 -2.94 -0.17 -19.84
N ASP A 43 -2.42 -1.11 -19.06
CA ASP A 43 -1.35 -2.00 -19.49
C ASP A 43 -1.84 -3.46 -19.64
N LYS A 44 -1.88 -3.93 -20.90
CA LYS A 44 -2.38 -5.26 -21.29
C LYS A 44 -1.43 -6.40 -20.89
N SER A 45 -0.21 -6.10 -20.44
CA SER A 45 0.74 -7.12 -19.94
C SER A 45 0.44 -7.55 -18.50
N PHE A 46 -0.47 -6.87 -17.79
CA PHE A 46 -0.77 -7.14 -16.40
C PHE A 46 -1.76 -8.29 -16.19
N HIS A 47 -1.32 -9.34 -15.50
CA HIS A 47 -2.17 -10.44 -15.02
C HIS A 47 -2.96 -10.01 -13.77
N ARG A 48 -4.17 -9.47 -13.98
CA ARG A 48 -5.01 -8.82 -12.94
C ARG A 48 -5.10 -9.55 -11.58
N GLU A 49 -5.27 -10.88 -11.57
CA GLU A 49 -5.42 -11.64 -10.31
C GLU A 49 -4.15 -11.67 -9.45
N LYS A 50 -2.98 -11.83 -10.07
CA LYS A 50 -1.71 -11.93 -9.32
C LYS A 50 -1.36 -10.59 -8.68
N HIS A 51 -1.70 -9.49 -9.34
CA HIS A 51 -1.46 -8.13 -8.84
C HIS A 51 -2.43 -7.69 -7.76
N ALA A 52 -3.72 -8.04 -7.88
CA ALA A 52 -4.68 -7.78 -6.82
C ALA A 52 -4.24 -8.42 -5.49
N ARG A 53 -3.69 -9.64 -5.53
CA ARG A 53 -3.11 -10.30 -4.36
C ARG A 53 -1.86 -9.60 -3.84
N ALA A 54 -0.93 -9.23 -4.71
CA ALA A 54 0.29 -8.53 -4.32
C ALA A 54 0.00 -7.16 -3.67
N LEU A 55 -0.93 -6.39 -4.22
CA LEU A 55 -1.37 -5.12 -3.63
C LEU A 55 -2.09 -5.33 -2.30
N SER A 56 -2.95 -6.35 -2.21
CA SER A 56 -3.60 -6.69 -0.95
C SER A 56 -2.58 -7.04 0.14
N SER A 57 -1.49 -7.75 -0.20
CA SER A 57 -0.38 -8.04 0.71
C SER A 57 0.31 -6.76 1.17
N ILE A 58 0.64 -5.85 0.25
CA ILE A 58 1.29 -4.57 0.55
C ILE A 58 0.39 -3.70 1.44
N TYR A 59 -0.90 -3.59 1.12
CA TYR A 59 -1.86 -2.81 1.91
C TYR A 59 -2.01 -3.37 3.33
N ALA A 60 -2.13 -4.69 3.49
CA ALA A 60 -2.24 -5.31 4.81
C ALA A 60 -0.96 -5.11 5.65
N LYS A 61 0.22 -5.24 5.04
CA LYS A 61 1.50 -4.95 5.70
C LYS A 61 1.59 -3.48 6.11
N ALA A 62 1.18 -2.56 5.23
CA ALA A 62 1.18 -1.13 5.52
C ALA A 62 0.22 -0.76 6.65
N ASP A 63 -0.97 -1.36 6.70
CA ASP A 63 -1.92 -1.14 7.78
C ASP A 63 -1.33 -1.57 9.12
N ASN A 64 -0.75 -2.77 9.20
CA ASN A 64 -0.10 -3.25 10.43
C ASN A 64 1.01 -2.30 10.89
N MET A 65 1.87 -1.85 9.97
CA MET A 65 2.94 -0.90 10.28
C MET A 65 2.40 0.45 10.73
N TYR A 66 1.39 1.00 10.04
CA TYR A 66 0.74 2.26 10.37
C TYR A 66 0.13 2.20 11.78
N PHE A 67 -0.64 1.15 12.09
CA PHE A 67 -1.23 0.96 13.42
C PHE A 67 -0.18 0.82 14.52
N ASP A 68 0.93 0.13 14.24
CA ASP A 68 2.03 0.01 15.19
C ASP A 68 2.76 1.33 15.44
N MET A 69 2.85 2.21 14.43
CA MET A 69 3.46 3.53 14.55
C MET A 69 2.61 4.44 15.44
N ILE A 70 1.31 4.58 15.12
CA ILE A 70 0.41 5.46 15.89
C ILE A 70 0.16 4.95 17.31
N ARG A 71 0.16 3.63 17.56
CA ARG A 71 -0.01 3.06 18.92
C ARG A 71 1.22 3.23 19.81
N LYS A 72 2.40 3.48 19.25
CA LYS A 72 3.65 3.65 20.01
C LYS A 72 4.01 5.12 20.24
N GLU A 73 3.24 6.04 19.65
CA GLU A 73 3.37 7.48 19.90
C GLU A 73 2.52 7.98 21.07
N ASP A 74 1.56 7.17 21.55
CA ASP A 74 0.82 7.33 22.82
C ASP A 74 1.54 6.64 24.01
#